data_AF-L0JMV3-F1
#
_entry.id   AF-L0JMV3-F1
#
_cell.length_a   1.000
_cell.length_b   1.000
_cell.length_c   1.000
_cell.angle_alpha   90.00
_cell.angle_beta   90.00
_cell.angle_gamma   90.00
#
_symmetry.space_group_name_H-M   'P 1'
#
loop_
_entity.id
_entity.type
_entity.pdbx_description
1 polymer ?
#
loop_
_entity_poly.entity_id
_entity_poly.type
_entity_poly.pdbx_seq_one_letter_code
_entity_poly.pdbx_strand_id
1 'polypeptide(L)'
;MAIAGHFVEKTPVKTETFDASTQQVVDREINQTLLIPFQLDFDIGLLSIFSDQSDTNKLISRIGEASDFSFSITETQLPIDRIYANLQNREWAVDVSSIRIQNFEAEGGLSGTYSVKDVGDMRIRELIDSHSSDITILRANIKTPSQEATFGFFQSGTVRLYSSLESEDPLWSEVKEITREAYDG
;
A
#
# COMPACT_ATOMS: atom_id res chain seq x y z
N MET A 1 -5.78 -5.03 -19.63
CA MET A 1 -4.37 -5.01 -20.04
C MET A 1 -3.66 -4.17 -19.01
N ALA A 2 -2.66 -4.72 -18.33
CA ALA A 2 -1.86 -3.98 -17.37
C ALA A 2 -0.57 -3.45 -18.01
N ILE A 3 -0.22 -2.20 -17.73
CA ILE A 3 1.04 -1.57 -18.13
C ILE A 3 1.76 -1.10 -16.88
N ALA A 4 2.97 -1.61 -16.63
CA ALA A 4 3.85 -1.13 -15.58
C ALA A 4 4.86 -0.12 -16.12
N GLY A 5 5.23 0.86 -15.32
CA GLY A 5 6.17 1.90 -15.70
C GLY A 5 6.76 2.64 -14.50
N HIS A 6 7.64 3.58 -14.79
CA HIS A 6 8.19 4.50 -13.80
C HIS A 6 7.91 5.93 -14.24
N PHE A 7 7.43 6.74 -13.33
CA PHE A 7 7.46 8.19 -13.51
C PHE A 7 8.86 8.68 -13.15
N VAL A 8 9.49 9.36 -14.10
CA VAL A 8 10.87 9.82 -13.99
C VAL A 8 10.87 11.33 -13.82
N GLU A 9 11.25 11.80 -12.64
CA GLU A 9 11.42 13.23 -12.36
C GLU A 9 12.90 13.54 -12.16
N LYS A 10 13.38 14.60 -12.80
CA LYS A 10 14.74 15.10 -12.60
C LYS A 10 14.65 16.42 -11.86
N THR A 11 15.18 16.46 -10.65
CA THR A 11 15.16 17.63 -9.79
C THR A 11 16.58 18.04 -9.45
N PRO A 12 16.99 19.30 -9.68
CA PRO A 12 18.26 19.80 -9.22
C PRO A 12 18.24 19.90 -7.69
N VAL A 13 19.23 19.31 -7.03
CA VAL A 13 19.39 19.37 -5.58
C VAL A 13 20.80 19.86 -5.24
N LYS A 14 20.92 20.66 -4.18
CA LYS A 14 22.21 21.08 -3.65
C LYS A 14 22.74 20.03 -2.68
N THR A 15 23.97 19.59 -2.93
CA THR A 15 24.69 18.66 -2.09
C THR A 15 26.02 19.29 -1.68
N GLU A 16 26.33 19.20 -0.39
CA GLU A 16 27.65 19.50 0.13
C GLU A 16 28.60 18.38 -0.28
N THR A 17 29.60 18.71 -1.11
CA THR A 17 30.64 17.77 -1.51
C THR A 17 32.00 18.30 -1.06
N PHE A 18 32.84 17.43 -0.51
CA PHE A 18 34.21 17.81 -0.18
C PHE A 18 35.05 17.93 -1.46
N ASP A 19 35.59 19.12 -1.71
CA ASP A 19 36.51 19.36 -2.82
C ASP A 19 37.95 19.18 -2.33
N ALA A 20 38.58 18.09 -2.77
CA ALA A 20 39.94 17.74 -2.38
C ALA A 20 41.00 18.75 -2.87
N SER A 21 40.70 19.54 -3.91
CA SER A 21 41.63 20.53 -4.47
C SER A 21 41.67 21.82 -3.65
N THR A 22 40.54 22.22 -3.05
CA THR A 22 40.43 23.42 -2.21
C THR A 22 40.42 23.10 -0.71
N GLN A 23 40.33 21.81 -0.35
CA GLN A 23 40.13 21.31 1.02
C GLN A 23 38.90 21.95 1.72
N GLN A 24 37.87 22.26 0.94
CA GLN A 24 36.64 22.89 1.44
C GLN A 24 35.42 22.05 1.09
N VAL A 25 34.39 22.18 1.93
CA VAL A 25 33.04 21.74 1.58
C VAL A 25 32.43 22.79 0.67
N VAL A 26 32.00 22.38 -0.52
CA VAL A 26 31.37 23.27 -1.49
C VAL A 26 29.98 22.75 -1.86
N ASP A 27 29.04 23.67 -2.04
CA ASP A 27 27.73 23.36 -2.59
C ASP A 27 27.87 23.01 -4.07
N ARG A 28 27.45 21.82 -4.45
CA ARG A 28 27.26 21.44 -5.86
C ARG A 28 25.80 21.16 -6.13
N GLU A 29 25.33 21.66 -7.28
CA GLU A 29 24.03 21.28 -7.82
C GLU A 29 24.19 19.97 -8.60
N ILE A 30 23.46 18.93 -8.18
CA ILE A 30 23.39 17.66 -8.89
C ILE A 30 21.94 17.42 -9.34
N ASN A 31 21.78 16.78 -10.50
CA ASN A 31 20.46 16.34 -10.95
C ASN A 31 20.14 14.99 -10.31
N GLN A 32 19.25 15.00 -9.33
CA GLN A 32 18.71 13.77 -8.76
C GLN A 32 17.59 13.25 -9.66
N THR A 33 17.61 11.96 -9.98
CA THR A 33 16.52 11.30 -10.71
C THR A 33 15.68 10.52 -9.71
N LEU A 34 14.41 10.90 -9.57
CA LEU A 34 13.41 10.17 -8.80
C LEU A 34 12.65 9.23 -9.74
N LEU A 35 12.50 7.97 -9.31
CA LEU A 35 11.76 6.95 -10.04
C LEU A 35 10.57 6.51 -9.18
N ILE A 36 9.35 6.86 -9.59
CA ILE A 36 8.12 6.45 -8.90
C ILE A 36 7.49 5.31 -9.70
N PRO A 37 7.57 4.06 -9.24
CA PRO A 37 6.97 2.92 -9.93
C PRO A 37 5.44 2.94 -9.82
N PHE A 38 4.77 2.66 -10.93
CA PHE A 38 3.31 2.54 -11.00
C PHE A 38 2.86 1.50 -12.01
N GLN A 39 1.61 1.06 -11.90
CA GLN A 39 0.95 0.16 -12.83
C GLN A 39 -0.46 0.68 -13.14
N LEU A 40 -0.81 0.71 -14.41
CA LEU A 40 -2.16 1.00 -14.90
C LEU A 40 -2.80 -0.28 -15.38
N ASP A 41 -3.92 -0.66 -14.79
CA ASP A 41 -4.76 -1.75 -15.29
C ASP A 41 -6.03 -1.18 -15.91
N PHE A 42 -6.09 -1.22 -17.25
CA PHE A 42 -7.22 -0.67 -17.99
C PHE A 42 -8.47 -1.53 -17.95
N ASP A 43 -8.37 -2.83 -17.61
CA ASP A 43 -9.55 -3.71 -17.59
C ASP A 43 -10.44 -3.39 -16.38
N ILE A 44 -9.81 -3.05 -15.26
CA ILE A 44 -10.47 -2.67 -14.00
C ILE A 44 -10.40 -1.17 -13.67
N GLY A 45 -9.73 -0.37 -14.50
CA GLY A 45 -9.56 1.06 -14.26
C GLY A 45 -8.75 1.37 -13.00
N LEU A 46 -7.72 0.57 -12.69
CA LEU A 46 -6.93 0.69 -11.46
C LEU A 46 -5.56 1.33 -11.75
N LEU A 47 -5.19 2.34 -10.97
CA LEU A 47 -3.83 2.88 -10.90
C LEU A 47 -3.21 2.45 -9.57
N SER A 48 -2.22 1.56 -9.63
CA SER A 48 -1.42 1.15 -8.47
C SER A 48 -0.12 1.95 -8.44
N ILE A 49 0.19 2.57 -7.30
CA ILE A 49 1.40 3.38 -7.10
C ILE A 49 2.21 2.75 -5.97
N PHE A 50 3.49 2.47 -6.21
CA PHE A 50 4.34 1.76 -5.26
C PHE A 50 5.41 2.70 -4.69
N SER A 51 4.97 3.73 -3.96
CA SER A 51 5.86 4.68 -3.29
C SER A 51 5.25 5.19 -1.98
N ASP A 52 5.86 6.20 -1.39
CA ASP A 52 5.29 6.93 -0.26
C ASP A 52 4.14 7.86 -0.69
N GLN A 53 3.47 8.47 0.30
CA GLN A 53 2.32 9.36 0.08
C GLN A 53 2.70 10.63 -0.68
N SER A 54 3.90 11.18 -0.44
CA SER A 54 4.36 12.41 -1.09
C SER A 54 4.51 12.17 -2.59
N ASP A 55 5.18 11.09 -2.94
CA ASP A 55 5.40 10.68 -4.33
C ASP A 55 4.12 10.25 -5.03
N THR A 56 3.22 9.59 -4.29
CA THR A 56 1.86 9.26 -4.77
C THR A 56 1.09 10.52 -5.20
N ASN A 57 1.05 11.54 -4.34
CA ASN A 57 0.36 12.80 -4.64
C ASN A 57 0.97 13.55 -5.83
N LYS A 58 2.31 13.53 -5.95
CA LYS A 58 3.01 14.10 -7.11
C LYS A 58 2.61 13.39 -8.40
N LEU A 59 2.64 12.06 -8.42
CA LEU A 59 2.30 11.27 -9.60
C LEU A 59 0.86 11.53 -10.03
N ILE A 60 -0.09 11.51 -9.09
CA ILE A 60 -1.51 11.82 -9.36
C ILE A 60 -1.65 13.21 -9.99
N SER A 61 -0.98 14.22 -9.42
CA SER A 61 -1.01 15.59 -9.93
C SER A 61 -0.47 15.67 -11.36
N ARG A 62 0.64 14.98 -11.65
CA ARG A 62 1.27 14.96 -12.98
C ARG A 62 0.44 14.24 -14.03
N ILE A 63 -0.21 13.13 -13.67
CA ILE A 63 -1.16 12.45 -14.57
C ILE A 63 -2.37 13.35 -14.82
N GLY A 64 -2.85 14.05 -13.79
CA GLY A 64 -3.89 15.07 -13.92
C GLY A 64 -3.50 16.17 -14.91
N GLU A 65 -2.33 16.78 -14.74
CA GLU A 65 -1.80 17.79 -15.66
C GLU A 65 -1.66 17.26 -17.10
N ALA A 66 -1.10 16.06 -17.28
CA ALA A 66 -0.88 15.48 -18.61
C ALA A 66 -2.19 15.12 -19.34
N SER A 67 -3.29 14.99 -18.60
CA SER A 67 -4.62 14.69 -19.14
C SER A 67 -5.52 15.93 -19.22
N ASP A 68 -4.99 17.13 -18.97
CA ASP A 68 -5.75 18.37 -18.80
C ASP A 68 -6.92 18.21 -17.80
N PHE A 69 -6.73 17.36 -16.78
CA PHE A 69 -7.72 16.98 -15.78
C PHE A 69 -9.04 16.46 -16.38
N SER A 70 -8.98 15.85 -17.57
CA SER A 70 -10.15 15.30 -18.26
C SER A 70 -10.81 14.14 -17.50
N PHE A 71 -10.13 13.54 -16.54
CA PHE A 71 -10.67 12.53 -15.63
C PHE A 71 -10.15 12.73 -14.20
N SER A 72 -10.93 12.27 -13.23
CA SER A 72 -10.55 12.26 -11.81
C SER A 72 -9.87 10.96 -11.43
N ILE A 73 -8.72 11.04 -10.76
CA ILE A 73 -8.10 9.92 -10.07
C ILE A 73 -8.56 9.98 -8.61
N THR A 74 -9.37 9.00 -8.20
CA THR A 74 -9.90 8.91 -6.83
C THR A 74 -9.34 7.69 -6.13
N GLU A 75 -9.11 7.80 -4.82
CA GLU A 75 -8.80 6.63 -3.99
C GLU A 75 -9.98 5.65 -4.05
N THR A 76 -9.67 4.39 -4.32
CA THR A 76 -10.66 3.30 -4.32
C THR A 76 -10.55 2.52 -3.03
N GLN A 77 -11.69 2.10 -2.48
CA GLN A 77 -11.69 1.37 -1.22
C GLN A 77 -11.16 -0.04 -1.41
N LEU A 78 -10.24 -0.46 -0.54
CA LEU A 78 -9.71 -1.81 -0.58
C LEU A 78 -10.75 -2.80 -0.02
N PRO A 79 -11.17 -3.84 -0.78
CA PRO A 79 -12.11 -4.84 -0.29
C PRO A 79 -11.42 -5.82 0.67
N ILE A 80 -11.37 -5.46 1.96
CA ILE A 80 -10.60 -6.16 2.99
C ILE A 80 -11.04 -7.62 3.17
N ASP A 81 -12.33 -7.91 3.03
CA ASP A 81 -12.89 -9.26 3.06
C ASP A 81 -12.30 -10.15 1.96
N ARG A 82 -12.26 -9.63 0.73
CA ARG A 82 -11.67 -10.33 -0.43
C ARG A 82 -10.17 -10.50 -0.28
N ILE A 83 -9.48 -9.47 0.22
CA ILE A 83 -8.04 -9.56 0.53
C ILE A 83 -7.78 -10.69 1.52
N TYR A 84 -8.53 -10.73 2.62
CA TYR A 84 -8.37 -11.79 3.62
C TYR A 84 -8.68 -13.17 3.03
N ALA A 85 -9.77 -13.31 2.27
CA ALA A 85 -10.10 -14.56 1.59
C ALA A 85 -8.97 -15.01 0.63
N ASN A 86 -8.44 -14.11 -0.19
CA ASN A 86 -7.36 -14.40 -1.12
C ASN A 86 -6.06 -14.79 -0.40
N LEU A 87 -5.76 -14.16 0.74
CA LEU A 87 -4.62 -14.52 1.58
C LEU A 87 -4.77 -15.93 2.18
N GLN A 88 -5.97 -16.27 2.66
CA GLN A 88 -6.27 -17.58 3.24
C GLN A 88 -6.27 -18.72 2.20
N ASN A 89 -6.46 -18.40 0.92
CA ASN A 89 -6.40 -19.37 -0.18
C ASN A 89 -4.97 -19.73 -0.61
N ARG A 90 -3.94 -19.05 -0.08
CA ARG A 90 -2.53 -19.35 -0.36
C ARG A 90 -2.00 -20.38 0.63
N GLU A 91 -0.99 -21.15 0.25
CA GLU A 91 -0.27 -22.06 1.14
C GLU A 91 0.70 -21.32 2.08
N TRP A 92 0.23 -20.24 2.71
CA TRP A 92 1.01 -19.41 3.62
C TRP A 92 0.44 -19.47 5.03
N ALA A 93 1.30 -19.26 6.03
CA ALA A 93 0.82 -19.00 7.37
C ALA A 93 0.50 -17.51 7.49
N VAL A 94 -0.78 -17.19 7.65
CA VAL A 94 -1.28 -15.81 7.75
C VAL A 94 -1.89 -15.61 9.13
N ASP A 95 -1.31 -14.72 9.93
CA ASP A 95 -1.77 -14.38 11.28
C ASP A 95 -2.21 -12.91 11.34
N VAL A 96 -3.48 -12.65 11.68
CA VAL A 96 -4.01 -11.27 11.76
C VAL A 96 -3.68 -10.66 13.13
N SER A 97 -2.51 -10.02 13.17
CA SER A 97 -2.00 -9.29 14.33
C SER A 97 -2.93 -8.18 14.85
N SER A 98 -3.73 -7.54 13.99
CA SER A 98 -4.66 -6.49 14.42
C SER A 98 -5.74 -6.19 13.40
N ILE A 99 -6.94 -5.87 13.89
CA ILE A 99 -8.06 -5.35 13.08
C ILE A 99 -8.64 -4.11 13.73
N ARG A 100 -9.00 -3.11 12.91
CA ARG A 100 -9.68 -1.89 13.34
C ARG A 100 -10.99 -1.74 12.59
N ILE A 101 -12.07 -1.62 13.36
CA ILE A 101 -13.43 -1.49 12.87
C ILE A 101 -13.96 -0.11 13.31
N GLN A 102 -14.47 0.67 12.37
CA GLN A 102 -15.22 1.90 12.66
C GLN A 102 -16.69 1.58 12.93
N ASN A 103 -17.42 2.51 13.54
CA ASN A 103 -18.86 2.37 13.79
C ASN A 103 -19.27 1.07 14.51
N PHE A 104 -18.37 0.48 15.30
CA PHE A 104 -18.66 -0.76 16.02
C PHE A 104 -19.73 -0.50 17.08
N GLU A 105 -20.87 -1.18 16.95
CA GLU A 105 -21.99 -1.06 17.88
C GLU A 105 -21.74 -1.93 19.12
N ALA A 106 -21.55 -1.27 20.27
CA ALA A 106 -21.53 -1.91 21.56
C ALA A 106 -22.94 -1.96 22.18
N GLU A 107 -23.12 -2.81 23.19
CA GLU A 107 -24.37 -2.86 23.95
C GLU A 107 -24.77 -1.47 24.47
N GLY A 108 -26.06 -1.15 24.36
CA GLY A 108 -26.61 0.15 24.79
C GLY A 108 -26.61 1.25 23.73
N GLY A 109 -26.40 0.90 22.44
CA GLY A 109 -26.52 1.85 21.32
C GLY A 109 -25.35 2.81 21.18
N LEU A 110 -24.19 2.47 21.75
CA LEU A 110 -22.96 3.23 21.63
C LEU A 110 -22.17 2.72 20.43
N SER A 111 -21.90 3.58 19.46
CA SER A 111 -21.03 3.29 18.31
C SER A 111 -19.65 3.92 18.49
N GLY A 112 -18.58 3.19 18.17
CA GLY A 112 -17.22 3.74 18.26
C GLY A 112 -16.19 3.00 17.43
N THR A 113 -14.92 3.37 17.59
CA THR A 113 -13.81 2.64 16.96
C THR A 113 -13.42 1.46 17.84
N TYR A 114 -13.56 0.25 17.32
CA TYR A 114 -13.06 -0.97 17.94
C TYR A 114 -11.69 -1.33 17.35
N SER A 115 -10.72 -1.67 18.21
CA SER A 115 -9.41 -2.14 17.79
C SER A 115 -9.01 -3.30 18.67
N VAL A 116 -8.67 -4.42 18.04
CA VAL A 116 -8.22 -5.62 18.73
C VAL A 116 -6.90 -6.08 18.13
N LYS A 117 -6.08 -6.70 18.97
CA LYS A 117 -4.78 -7.28 18.65
C LYS A 117 -4.80 -8.77 18.99
N ASP A 118 -3.95 -9.55 18.31
CA ASP A 118 -3.76 -10.98 18.57
C ASP A 118 -5.08 -11.75 18.58
N VAL A 119 -5.88 -11.54 17.52
CA VAL A 119 -7.19 -12.15 17.38
C VAL A 119 -7.00 -13.58 16.89
N GLY A 120 -7.55 -14.58 17.58
CA GLY A 120 -7.51 -15.95 17.05
C GLY A 120 -8.36 -16.13 15.78
N ASP A 121 -7.95 -17.06 14.91
CA ASP A 121 -8.52 -17.30 13.56
C ASP A 121 -10.05 -17.34 13.48
N MET A 122 -10.72 -18.09 14.36
CA MET A 122 -12.18 -18.21 14.33
C MET A 122 -12.88 -16.86 14.56
N ARG A 123 -12.31 -16.01 15.42
CA ARG A 123 -12.87 -14.70 15.74
C ARG A 123 -12.55 -13.64 14.68
N ILE A 124 -11.47 -13.83 13.90
CA ILE A 124 -11.15 -12.96 12.76
C ILE A 124 -12.19 -13.10 11.67
N ARG A 125 -12.51 -14.34 11.28
CA ARG A 125 -13.49 -14.60 10.21
C ARG A 125 -14.85 -14.02 10.55
N GLU A 126 -15.32 -14.23 11.79
CA GLU A 126 -16.58 -13.64 12.25
C GLU A 126 -16.58 -12.11 12.15
N LEU A 127 -15.50 -11.44 12.60
CA LEU A 127 -15.38 -9.99 12.53
C LEU A 127 -15.34 -9.46 11.09
N ILE A 128 -14.69 -10.19 10.17
CA ILE A 128 -14.64 -9.82 8.75
C ILE A 128 -15.99 -10.01 8.10
N ASP A 129 -16.67 -11.12 8.35
CA ASP A 129 -17.98 -11.41 7.78
C ASP A 129 -19.06 -10.44 8.29
N SER A 130 -19.00 -10.02 9.56
CA SER A 130 -20.00 -9.12 10.16
C SER A 130 -19.72 -7.64 9.97
N HIS A 131 -18.47 -7.23 9.70
CA HIS A 131 -18.07 -5.82 9.66
C HIS A 131 -17.17 -5.45 8.46
N SER A 132 -17.19 -6.22 7.36
CA SER A 132 -16.33 -6.00 6.18
C SER A 132 -16.26 -4.54 5.71
N SER A 133 -17.42 -3.87 5.61
CA SER A 133 -17.54 -2.47 5.18
C SER A 133 -16.98 -1.45 6.17
N ASP A 134 -16.86 -1.82 7.44
CA ASP A 134 -16.44 -0.95 8.54
C ASP A 134 -14.99 -1.21 8.98
N ILE A 135 -14.35 -2.26 8.44
CA ILE A 135 -12.94 -2.53 8.70
C ILE A 135 -12.08 -1.51 7.98
N THR A 136 -11.45 -0.64 8.75
CA THR A 136 -10.55 0.42 8.25
C THR A 136 -9.11 -0.04 8.11
N ILE A 137 -8.68 -1.01 8.92
CA ILE A 137 -7.32 -1.54 8.93
C ILE A 137 -7.36 -3.02 9.26
N LEU A 138 -6.67 -3.83 8.44
CA LEU A 138 -6.30 -5.20 8.73
C LEU A 138 -4.78 -5.32 8.68
N ARG A 139 -4.15 -5.78 9.76
CA ARG A 139 -2.71 -6.04 9.81
C ARG A 139 -2.45 -7.53 9.92
N ALA A 140 -1.75 -8.09 8.96
CA ALA A 140 -1.40 -9.50 8.93
C ALA A 140 0.12 -9.68 8.93
N ASN A 141 0.60 -10.61 9.76
CA ASN A 141 1.90 -11.24 9.58
C ASN A 141 1.71 -12.38 8.57
N ILE A 142 2.44 -12.31 7.47
CA ILE A 142 2.44 -13.32 6.42
C ILE A 142 3.78 -14.01 6.45
N LYS A 143 3.74 -15.33 6.61
CA LYS A 143 4.90 -16.20 6.66
C LYS A 143 4.83 -17.24 5.55
N THR A 144 5.84 -17.21 4.70
CA THR A 144 6.11 -18.20 3.66
C THR A 144 7.27 -19.10 4.13
N PRO A 145 7.60 -20.20 3.42
CA PRO A 145 8.76 -21.01 3.75
C PRO A 145 10.10 -20.25 3.76
N SER A 146 10.20 -19.16 3.00
CA SER A 146 11.43 -18.39 2.83
C SER A 146 11.45 -17.07 3.61
N GLN A 147 10.29 -16.50 3.94
CA GLN A 147 10.18 -15.11 4.39
C GLN A 147 9.05 -14.90 5.40
N GLU A 148 9.17 -13.81 6.15
CA GLU A 148 8.14 -13.35 7.08
C GLU A 148 8.04 -11.82 7.01
N ALA A 149 6.82 -11.30 6.88
CA ALA A 149 6.59 -9.87 6.77
C ALA A 149 5.25 -9.45 7.33
N THR A 150 5.20 -8.22 7.83
CA THR A 150 3.95 -7.62 8.31
C THR A 150 3.42 -6.64 7.30
N PHE A 151 2.18 -6.84 6.89
CA PHE A 151 1.44 -5.98 5.97
C PHE A 151 0.27 -5.31 6.68
N GLY A 152 0.03 -4.04 6.36
CA GLY A 152 -1.19 -3.34 6.71
C GLY A 152 -2.00 -3.04 5.47
N PHE A 153 -3.24 -3.52 5.46
CA PHE A 153 -4.24 -3.26 4.44
C PHE A 153 -5.20 -2.22 4.99
N PHE A 154 -5.30 -1.08 4.33
CA PHE A 154 -6.13 0.05 4.75
C PHE A 154 -7.30 0.19 3.79
N GLN A 155 -8.48 0.46 4.34
CA GLN A 155 -9.68 0.68 3.54
C GLN A 155 -9.51 1.83 2.53
N SER A 156 -8.61 2.78 2.77
CA SER A 156 -8.26 3.86 1.83
C SER A 156 -7.57 3.41 0.55
N GLY A 157 -7.38 2.11 0.32
CA GLY A 157 -6.63 1.60 -0.84
C GLY A 157 -5.13 1.47 -0.60
N THR A 158 -4.63 1.91 0.57
CA THR A 158 -3.20 1.81 0.91
C THR A 158 -2.85 0.40 1.38
N VAL A 159 -1.77 -0.15 0.84
CA VAL A 159 -1.10 -1.34 1.38
C VAL A 159 0.28 -0.94 1.85
N ARG A 160 0.61 -1.24 3.12
CA ARG A 160 1.89 -0.87 3.74
C ARG A 160 2.65 -2.11 4.18
N LEU A 161 3.91 -2.20 3.76
CA LEU A 161 4.88 -3.14 4.29
C LEU A 161 5.56 -2.53 5.53
N TYR A 162 5.58 -3.26 6.65
CA TYR A 162 6.20 -2.82 7.91
C TYR A 162 7.56 -3.45 8.19
N SER A 163 7.93 -4.53 7.49
CA SER A 163 9.25 -5.15 7.61
C SER A 163 10.25 -4.52 6.64
N SER A 164 11.54 -4.63 6.98
CA SER A 164 12.66 -4.22 6.12
C SER A 164 12.94 -5.27 5.04
N LEU A 165 11.91 -5.71 4.33
CA LEU A 165 12.15 -6.47 3.09
C LEU A 165 12.66 -5.50 2.03
N GLU A 166 13.57 -5.97 1.18
CA GLU A 166 13.96 -5.18 0.01
C GLU A 166 12.77 -5.05 -0.95
N SER A 167 12.71 -3.95 -1.70
CA SER A 167 11.55 -3.62 -2.57
C SER A 167 11.29 -4.62 -3.70
N GLU A 168 12.28 -5.47 -4.02
CA GLU A 168 12.21 -6.53 -5.03
C GLU A 168 11.85 -7.91 -4.44
N ASP A 169 11.41 -7.96 -3.18
CA ASP A 169 11.07 -9.20 -2.51
C ASP A 169 9.88 -9.92 -3.21
N PRO A 170 10.00 -11.22 -3.54
CA PRO A 170 8.93 -12.02 -4.14
C PRO A 170 7.60 -11.93 -3.37
N LEU A 171 7.63 -11.94 -2.03
CA LEU A 171 6.43 -11.83 -1.22
C LEU A 171 5.71 -10.50 -1.45
N TRP A 172 6.44 -9.41 -1.63
CA TRP A 172 5.82 -8.12 -1.92
C TRP A 172 5.12 -8.13 -3.28
N SER A 173 5.74 -8.75 -4.28
CA SER A 173 5.16 -8.89 -5.61
C SER A 173 3.87 -9.73 -5.60
N GLU A 174 3.85 -10.80 -4.82
CA GLU A 174 2.67 -11.66 -4.67
C GLU A 174 1.53 -10.94 -3.91
N VAL A 175 1.85 -10.17 -2.87
CA VAL A 175 0.85 -9.36 -2.15
C VAL A 175 0.25 -8.28 -3.04
N LYS A 176 1.01 -7.67 -3.96
CA LYS A 176 0.48 -6.74 -4.97
C LYS A 176 -0.55 -7.43 -5.86
N GLU A 177 -0.27 -8.64 -6.31
CA GLU A 177 -1.20 -9.39 -7.17
C GLU A 177 -2.48 -9.77 -6.41
N ILE A 178 -2.36 -10.25 -5.17
CA ILE A 178 -3.53 -10.51 -4.30
C ILE A 178 -4.38 -9.25 -4.10
N THR A 179 -3.72 -8.11 -3.97
CA THR A 179 -4.38 -6.80 -3.85
C THR A 179 -5.16 -6.45 -5.11
N ARG A 180 -4.57 -6.72 -6.29
CA ARG A 180 -5.21 -6.53 -7.60
C ARG A 180 -6.41 -7.47 -7.78
N GLU A 181 -6.23 -8.77 -7.54
CA GLU A 181 -7.25 -9.81 -7.63
C GLU A 181 -8.50 -9.49 -6.79
N ALA A 182 -8.32 -8.80 -5.66
CA ALA A 182 -9.43 -8.42 -4.79
C ALA A 182 -10.40 -7.40 -5.44
N TYR A 183 -9.92 -6.58 -6.39
CA TYR A 183 -10.74 -5.64 -7.16
C TYR A 183 -11.48 -6.29 -8.35
N ASP A 184 -11.00 -7.44 -8.83
CA ASP A 184 -11.54 -8.14 -10.01
C ASP A 184 -12.81 -8.98 -9.74
N GLY A 185 -13.15 -9.20 -8.47
CA GLY A 185 -14.20 -10.16 -8.05
C GLY A 185 -15.64 -9.80 -8.41
#